data_AF-A0A7C8I1C2-F1
#
_entry.id   AF-A0A7C8I1C2-F1
#
_cell.length_a   1.000
_cell.length_b   1.000
_cell.length_c   1.000
_cell.angle_alpha   90.00
_cell.angle_beta   90.00
_cell.angle_gamma   90.00
#
_symmetry.space_group_name_H-M   'P 1'
#
loop_
_entity.id
_entity.type
_entity.pdbx_description
1 polymer ?
#
loop_
_entity_poly.entity_id
_entity_poly.type
_entity_poly.pdbx_seq_one_letter_code
_entity_poly.pdbx_strand_id
1 'polypeptide(L)'
;MPPEEYYQYNHSSPAAASPISSSPRGQSFRPPLSSRHSPASEDLPRLGRTRSNSTRSQSSQDGRRTERKTAAAPRSLDRPLPSCPRTKPSAKYNDWYTMESCPNFDICPNCYEGVFADTSFAVYFKQTRRYERPVERFCDFSSPWMRLAWLLTVRQQRSSPDLIYTLATIADNERPCPKNLQISVERSEWYGIPDQRDDIHVANFAVCSCDMKMVEALFPSVRGYFTRLPNSIQFNGAAEKRLCSLRTTSRRFPKYLDLLVELDQESRNRSQRPDIAQFIQLAREYAYKGECCKDKAITRKPWHYIPSLPDFTVCEECYEELIWPAITSKPPSSIAKLFHRAIQLVPGEDDLGTSCCLYSPRMRRVWDRVVQDDDFGYLKRKAGDRKRMEGRLGRERKELIAWMAGSERGSATFERARKDLREVDAEWAEWE
;
A
#
# COMPACT_ATOMS: atom_id res chain seq x y z
N MET A 1 47.86 -17.47 9.10
CA MET A 1 48.80 -17.44 10.23
C MET A 1 50.20 -17.22 9.67
N PRO A 2 51.09 -16.47 10.33
CA PRO A 2 50.95 -15.84 11.66
C PRO A 2 50.22 -14.47 11.55
N PRO A 3 50.34 -13.53 12.50
CA PRO A 3 49.55 -13.54 13.73
C PRO A 3 48.65 -12.30 13.89
N GLU A 4 47.67 -12.39 14.79
CA GLU A 4 46.85 -11.26 15.24
C GLU A 4 47.51 -10.59 16.47
N GLU A 5 47.55 -9.27 16.55
CA GLU A 5 47.69 -8.55 17.83
C GLU A 5 47.23 -7.08 17.74
N TYR A 6 46.63 -6.60 18.84
CA TYR A 6 46.31 -5.20 19.19
C TYR A 6 45.64 -4.25 18.17
N TYR A 7 44.29 -4.22 18.18
CA TYR A 7 43.54 -2.96 18.20
C TYR A 7 42.27 -3.07 19.08
N GLN A 8 42.41 -2.71 20.36
CA GLN A 8 41.26 -2.48 21.26
C GLN A 8 40.88 -1.00 21.24
N TYR A 9 39.63 -0.67 20.90
CA TYR A 9 39.09 0.68 21.05
C TYR A 9 38.16 0.76 22.27
N ASN A 10 38.58 1.53 23.27
CA ASN A 10 37.78 1.79 24.47
C ASN A 10 36.66 2.81 24.19
N HIS A 11 35.43 2.48 24.59
CA HIS A 11 34.31 3.42 24.62
C HIS A 11 34.10 3.95 26.05
N SER A 12 34.43 5.23 26.27
CA SER A 12 34.18 5.92 27.55
C SER A 12 33.44 7.23 27.31
N SER A 13 32.25 7.37 27.89
CA SER A 13 31.41 8.58 27.79
C SER A 13 31.67 9.54 28.95
N PRO A 14 31.74 10.87 28.73
CA PRO A 14 31.62 11.87 29.79
C PRO A 14 30.15 12.22 30.10
N ALA A 15 29.84 12.45 31.38
CA ALA A 15 28.57 13.03 31.84
C ALA A 15 28.73 14.51 32.22
N ALA A 16 27.61 15.22 32.43
CA ALA A 16 27.58 16.68 32.58
C ALA A 16 27.88 17.19 34.01
N ALA A 17 28.18 18.49 34.11
CA ALA A 17 28.20 19.26 35.34
C ALA A 17 27.69 20.70 35.10
N SER A 18 27.06 21.30 36.11
CA SER A 18 26.50 22.67 36.12
C SER A 18 27.07 23.48 37.29
N PRO A 19 26.91 24.82 37.29
CA PRO A 19 26.82 25.58 38.55
C PRO A 19 25.61 26.53 38.65
N ILE A 20 25.38 27.03 39.87
CA ILE A 20 24.13 27.62 40.41
C ILE A 20 24.53 28.68 41.47
N SER A 21 23.84 29.80 41.74
CA SER A 21 22.86 30.64 41.01
C SER A 21 22.55 31.89 41.89
N SER A 22 21.95 32.97 41.36
CA SER A 22 21.55 34.14 42.17
C SER A 22 20.30 34.90 41.65
N SER A 23 19.68 35.67 42.54
CA SER A 23 18.35 36.36 42.45
C SER A 23 18.46 37.70 43.26
N PRO A 24 17.44 38.51 43.67
CA PRO A 24 15.97 38.30 43.69
C PRO A 24 15.02 39.53 43.45
N ARG A 25 13.70 39.28 43.60
CA ARG A 25 12.56 40.22 43.90
C ARG A 25 12.11 41.24 42.82
N GLY A 26 10.81 41.55 42.68
CA GLY A 26 9.60 40.91 43.26
C GLY A 26 8.31 41.79 43.26
N GLN A 27 7.16 41.17 43.60
CA GLN A 27 5.82 41.76 43.88
C GLN A 27 5.02 42.34 42.68
N SER A 28 3.68 42.40 42.61
CA SER A 28 2.57 41.69 43.31
C SER A 28 1.19 41.99 42.65
N PHE A 29 0.11 41.34 43.12
CA PHE A 29 -1.34 41.71 43.04
C PHE A 29 -2.30 41.10 41.98
N ARG A 30 -3.27 40.34 42.51
CA ARG A 30 -4.69 40.12 42.11
C ARG A 30 -5.59 41.08 42.98
N PRO A 31 -6.96 41.14 42.96
CA PRO A 31 -8.02 40.21 42.48
C PRO A 31 -9.20 40.99 41.78
N PRO A 32 -10.54 40.71 41.92
CA PRO A 32 -11.36 39.51 42.18
C PRO A 32 -12.51 39.26 41.13
N LEU A 33 -13.52 38.45 41.47
CA LEU A 33 -14.71 38.06 40.67
C LEU A 33 -16.05 38.50 41.35
N SER A 34 -17.13 38.62 40.56
CA SER A 34 -18.57 38.50 40.92
C SER A 34 -19.39 38.19 39.64
N SER A 35 -20.44 37.34 39.55
CA SER A 35 -21.60 37.03 40.42
C SER A 35 -22.68 38.15 40.38
N ARG A 36 -23.98 37.94 40.07
CA ARG A 36 -24.80 36.74 39.72
C ARG A 36 -26.18 37.21 39.15
N HIS A 37 -27.07 36.25 38.83
CA HIS A 37 -28.57 36.29 38.88
C HIS A 37 -29.42 36.28 37.57
N SER A 38 -30.57 35.60 37.70
CA SER A 38 -31.74 35.54 36.81
C SER A 38 -33.00 35.40 37.66
N PRO A 39 -34.17 35.91 37.23
CA PRO A 39 -35.37 35.09 36.94
C PRO A 39 -36.02 35.50 35.59
N ALA A 40 -36.91 34.81 34.87
CA ALA A 40 -37.85 33.68 35.05
C ALA A 40 -39.35 34.10 34.96
N SER A 41 -40.02 33.66 33.87
CA SER A 41 -41.47 33.37 33.70
C SER A 41 -42.52 34.51 33.88
N GLU A 42 -43.80 34.41 33.46
CA GLU A 42 -44.58 33.43 32.65
C GLU A 42 -44.92 34.05 31.25
N ASP A 43 -45.99 33.83 30.44
CA ASP A 43 -47.17 32.93 30.39
C ASP A 43 -47.64 32.76 28.89
N LEU A 44 -48.85 32.24 28.63
CA LEU A 44 -49.53 32.05 27.33
C LEU A 44 -50.79 32.95 27.19
N PRO A 45 -51.51 32.90 26.04
CA PRO A 45 -52.63 31.96 25.96
C PRO A 45 -52.76 31.22 24.61
N ARG A 46 -53.58 30.16 24.59
CA ARG A 46 -53.95 29.37 23.40
C ARG A 46 -55.37 29.69 22.93
N LEU A 47 -55.65 29.49 21.64
CA LEU A 47 -56.81 28.76 21.03
C LEU A 47 -56.87 29.11 19.52
N GLY A 48 -57.48 28.35 18.62
CA GLY A 48 -58.28 27.13 18.79
C GLY A 48 -57.97 26.03 17.75
N ARG A 49 -58.91 25.09 17.56
CA ARG A 49 -58.65 23.76 16.95
C ARG A 49 -59.83 23.30 16.09
N THR A 50 -59.60 23.04 14.80
CA THR A 50 -60.61 22.44 13.91
C THR A 50 -60.04 21.24 13.16
N ARG A 51 -60.64 20.06 13.37
CA ARG A 51 -60.53 18.90 12.47
C ARG A 51 -61.67 18.96 11.46
N SER A 52 -61.48 18.38 10.28
CA SER A 52 -62.52 17.60 9.60
C SER A 52 -61.92 16.63 8.59
N ASN A 53 -62.53 15.46 8.45
CA ASN A 53 -62.21 14.49 7.41
C ASN A 53 -63.17 14.68 6.22
N SER A 54 -62.74 14.30 5.02
CA SER A 54 -63.63 13.64 4.06
C SER A 54 -62.85 12.59 3.27
N THR A 55 -63.56 11.69 2.58
CA THR A 55 -62.98 10.52 1.91
C THR A 55 -63.58 10.34 0.52
N ARG A 56 -62.95 9.43 -0.25
CA ARG A 56 -63.57 8.59 -1.31
C ARG A 56 -63.60 9.11 -2.77
N SER A 57 -62.50 8.78 -3.46
CA SER A 57 -62.51 8.17 -4.82
C SER A 57 -62.95 9.06 -6.01
N GLN A 58 -62.81 8.69 -7.30
CA GLN A 58 -62.39 7.44 -7.97
C GLN A 58 -61.44 7.74 -9.16
N SER A 59 -60.84 6.68 -9.75
CA SER A 59 -60.45 6.53 -11.18
C SER A 59 -59.46 7.54 -11.82
N SER A 60 -58.63 7.18 -12.81
CA SER A 60 -58.31 5.90 -13.48
C SER A 60 -57.13 6.10 -14.44
N GLN A 61 -56.30 5.07 -14.66
CA GLN A 61 -55.34 4.91 -15.81
C GLN A 61 -54.28 6.04 -15.94
N ASP A 62 -53.02 5.85 -16.34
CA ASP A 62 -52.34 4.77 -17.07
C ASP A 62 -50.81 4.87 -16.80
N GLY A 63 -49.97 4.07 -17.47
CA GLY A 63 -48.56 4.41 -17.73
C GLY A 63 -47.60 4.18 -16.56
N ARG A 64 -47.15 2.92 -16.38
CA ARG A 64 -46.15 2.53 -15.36
C ARG A 64 -44.71 2.99 -15.68
N ARG A 65 -44.51 4.30 -15.87
CA ARG A 65 -43.21 4.94 -16.12
C ARG A 65 -42.47 5.13 -14.79
N THR A 66 -41.72 4.12 -14.36
CA THR A 66 -40.91 4.19 -13.13
C THR A 66 -39.99 5.41 -13.16
N GLU A 67 -40.17 6.32 -12.20
CA GLU A 67 -39.48 7.60 -12.20
C GLU A 67 -37.97 7.42 -12.01
N ARG A 68 -37.19 7.91 -12.99
CA ARG A 68 -35.76 8.18 -12.77
C ARG A 68 -35.64 9.27 -11.72
N LYS A 69 -35.24 8.92 -10.49
CA LYS A 69 -34.84 9.89 -9.47
C LYS A 69 -33.55 10.58 -9.90
N THR A 70 -33.69 11.69 -10.62
CA THR A 70 -32.60 12.58 -11.03
C THR A 70 -32.05 13.36 -9.84
N ALA A 71 -31.14 12.74 -9.09
CA ALA A 71 -30.19 13.39 -8.20
C ALA A 71 -29.08 12.41 -7.80
N ALA A 72 -28.24 11.99 -8.77
CA ALA A 72 -27.02 11.27 -8.45
C ALA A 72 -26.03 12.23 -7.79
N ALA A 73 -26.08 12.32 -6.46
CA ALA A 73 -25.05 13.03 -5.70
C ALA A 73 -23.69 12.41 -6.04
N PRO A 74 -22.65 13.22 -6.33
CA PRO A 74 -21.32 12.68 -6.62
C PRO A 74 -20.87 11.83 -5.44
N ARG A 75 -20.59 10.54 -5.69
CA ARG A 75 -20.08 9.62 -4.66
C ARG A 75 -18.83 10.24 -4.06
N SER A 76 -18.83 10.54 -2.76
CA SER A 76 -17.78 11.37 -2.17
C SER A 76 -16.40 10.71 -2.31
N LEU A 77 -15.38 11.54 -2.54
CA LEU A 77 -14.00 11.13 -2.78
C LEU A 77 -13.34 10.42 -1.58
N ASP A 78 -14.03 10.44 -0.44
CA ASP A 78 -13.62 9.86 0.84
C ASP A 78 -14.00 8.38 0.98
N ARG A 79 -14.94 7.88 0.16
CA ARG A 79 -15.27 6.45 0.13
C ARG A 79 -14.21 5.70 -0.70
N PRO A 80 -13.48 4.71 -0.14
CA PRO A 80 -12.50 3.95 -0.90
C PRO A 80 -13.15 3.16 -2.05
N LEU A 81 -12.45 3.09 -3.18
CA LEU A 81 -12.91 2.34 -4.36
C LEU A 81 -13.11 0.86 -4.02
N PRO A 82 -14.20 0.21 -4.50
CA PRO A 82 -14.52 -1.18 -4.17
C PRO A 82 -13.40 -2.14 -4.61
N SER A 83 -13.15 -3.16 -3.80
CA SER A 83 -12.19 -4.23 -4.14
C SER A 83 -12.66 -4.98 -5.39
N CYS A 84 -11.72 -5.33 -6.27
CA CYS A 84 -12.03 -6.05 -7.50
C CYS A 84 -12.03 -7.56 -7.26
N PRO A 85 -13.12 -8.31 -7.51
CA PRO A 85 -13.14 -9.76 -7.34
C PRO A 85 -12.43 -10.53 -8.47
N ARG A 86 -12.03 -9.85 -9.56
CA ARG A 86 -11.43 -10.47 -10.76
C ARG A 86 -10.00 -9.97 -11.03
N THR A 87 -9.15 -10.00 -10.00
CA THR A 87 -7.73 -9.61 -10.06
C THR A 87 -6.79 -10.65 -10.69
N LYS A 88 -7.24 -11.91 -10.80
CA LYS A 88 -6.47 -13.03 -11.35
C LYS A 88 -7.02 -13.41 -12.74
N PRO A 89 -6.17 -13.78 -13.72
CA PRO A 89 -6.61 -14.29 -15.02
C PRO A 89 -7.58 -15.47 -14.89
N SER A 90 -8.62 -15.47 -15.72
CA SER A 90 -9.68 -16.48 -15.69
C SER A 90 -10.45 -16.50 -17.03
N ALA A 91 -10.62 -17.69 -17.61
CA ALA A 91 -11.50 -17.91 -18.77
C ALA A 91 -12.98 -18.17 -18.36
N LYS A 92 -13.35 -17.99 -17.09
CA LYS A 92 -14.72 -18.28 -16.59
C LYS A 92 -15.76 -17.18 -16.87
N TYR A 93 -15.37 -16.09 -17.55
CA TYR A 93 -16.16 -14.86 -17.64
C TYR A 93 -16.20 -14.31 -19.08
N ASN A 94 -17.39 -13.94 -19.56
CA ASN A 94 -17.66 -13.33 -20.87
C ASN A 94 -18.42 -11.98 -20.77
N ASP A 95 -18.71 -11.54 -19.56
CA ASP A 95 -19.54 -10.37 -19.21
C ASP A 95 -18.71 -9.07 -19.07
N TRP A 96 -17.55 -8.99 -19.72
CA TRP A 96 -16.62 -7.86 -19.62
C TRP A 96 -17.14 -6.59 -20.32
N TYR A 97 -16.89 -5.44 -19.70
CA TYR A 97 -17.02 -4.11 -20.28
C TYR A 97 -15.66 -3.67 -20.82
N THR A 98 -15.64 -3.04 -22.00
CA THR A 98 -14.44 -2.46 -22.62
C THR A 98 -14.65 -0.97 -22.88
N MET A 99 -13.57 -0.19 -22.98
CA MET A 99 -13.64 1.21 -23.38
C MET A 99 -13.63 1.37 -24.91
N GLU A 100 -14.29 2.41 -25.41
CA GLU A 100 -14.25 2.78 -26.83
C GLU A 100 -12.80 3.05 -27.28
N SER A 101 -12.37 2.54 -28.44
CA SER A 101 -10.97 2.62 -28.91
C SER A 101 -9.89 1.91 -28.07
N CYS A 102 -10.20 1.33 -26.91
CA CYS A 102 -9.30 0.44 -26.15
C CYS A 102 -9.90 -0.98 -26.01
N PRO A 103 -9.93 -1.77 -27.10
CA PRO A 103 -10.61 -3.07 -27.15
C PRO A 103 -9.94 -4.17 -26.31
N ASN A 104 -8.73 -3.93 -25.78
CA ASN A 104 -8.03 -4.85 -24.88
C ASN A 104 -8.32 -4.60 -23.40
N PHE A 105 -8.79 -3.40 -23.04
CA PHE A 105 -8.97 -2.97 -21.66
C PHE A 105 -10.26 -3.54 -21.04
N ASP A 106 -10.12 -4.51 -20.14
CA ASP A 106 -11.23 -5.29 -19.59
C ASP A 106 -11.66 -4.85 -18.19
N ILE A 107 -12.95 -4.56 -18.02
CA ILE A 107 -13.56 -4.21 -16.74
C ILE A 107 -14.65 -5.23 -16.38
N CYS A 108 -14.56 -5.81 -15.17
CA CYS A 108 -15.62 -6.69 -14.65
C CYS A 108 -16.85 -5.88 -14.20
N PRO A 109 -18.08 -6.44 -14.27
CA PRO A 109 -19.29 -5.72 -13.87
C PRO A 109 -19.23 -5.12 -12.47
N ASN A 110 -18.63 -5.82 -11.49
CA ASN A 110 -18.47 -5.30 -10.13
C ASN A 110 -17.64 -4.00 -10.05
N CYS A 111 -16.68 -3.80 -10.97
CA CYS A 111 -15.96 -2.53 -11.09
C CYS A 111 -16.73 -1.51 -11.94
N TYR A 112 -17.45 -1.94 -12.97
CA TYR A 112 -18.30 -1.04 -13.77
C TYR A 112 -19.44 -0.43 -12.93
N GLU A 113 -20.29 -1.26 -12.34
CA GLU A 113 -21.38 -0.89 -11.41
C GLU A 113 -20.84 -0.21 -10.15
N GLY A 114 -19.71 -0.71 -9.64
CA GLY A 114 -19.08 -0.23 -8.43
C GLY A 114 -18.41 1.14 -8.54
N VAL A 115 -18.15 1.66 -9.75
CA VAL A 115 -17.33 2.87 -9.97
C VAL A 115 -17.86 3.80 -11.05
N PHE A 116 -18.30 3.28 -12.20
CA PHE A 116 -18.54 4.06 -13.42
C PHE A 116 -20.03 4.22 -13.79
N ALA A 117 -20.87 3.23 -13.53
CA ALA A 117 -22.24 3.16 -14.06
C ALA A 117 -23.16 4.32 -13.64
N ASP A 118 -22.99 4.84 -12.41
CA ASP A 118 -23.76 5.99 -11.89
C ASP A 118 -23.18 7.35 -12.28
N THR A 119 -22.18 7.39 -13.17
CA THR A 119 -21.42 8.62 -13.51
C THR A 119 -21.66 9.06 -14.95
N SER A 120 -21.38 10.33 -15.24
CA SER A 120 -21.33 10.86 -16.62
C SER A 120 -20.39 10.07 -17.53
N PHE A 121 -19.36 9.43 -16.99
CA PHE A 121 -18.38 8.64 -17.73
C PHE A 121 -18.91 7.27 -18.19
N ALA A 122 -20.09 6.82 -17.73
CA ALA A 122 -20.68 5.54 -18.12
C ALA A 122 -20.77 5.37 -19.66
N VAL A 123 -20.92 6.46 -20.40
CA VAL A 123 -21.02 6.49 -21.88
C VAL A 123 -19.77 5.97 -22.60
N TYR A 124 -18.59 6.00 -21.97
CA TYR A 124 -17.33 5.56 -22.57
C TYR A 124 -17.11 4.04 -22.54
N PHE A 125 -18.01 3.29 -21.89
CA PHE A 125 -17.88 1.85 -21.65
C PHE A 125 -18.99 1.07 -22.37
N LYS A 126 -18.63 -0.03 -23.04
CA LYS A 126 -19.57 -0.88 -23.79
C LYS A 126 -19.33 -2.34 -23.42
N GLN A 127 -20.41 -3.11 -23.19
CA GLN A 127 -20.30 -4.54 -22.82
C GLN A 127 -20.25 -5.41 -24.09
N THR A 128 -19.04 -5.56 -24.62
CA THR A 128 -18.77 -6.12 -25.97
C THR A 128 -18.69 -7.65 -25.99
N ARG A 129 -18.09 -8.27 -24.96
CA ARG A 129 -17.61 -9.66 -25.04
C ARG A 129 -18.63 -10.78 -24.86
N ARG A 130 -19.92 -10.47 -24.67
CA ARG A 130 -20.94 -11.48 -24.29
C ARG A 130 -20.99 -12.71 -25.22
N TYR A 131 -20.65 -12.52 -26.50
CA TYR A 131 -20.67 -13.55 -27.54
C TYR A 131 -19.27 -13.99 -28.01
N GLU A 132 -18.19 -13.46 -27.40
CA GLU A 132 -16.83 -13.95 -27.65
C GLU A 132 -16.60 -15.32 -26.99
N ARG A 133 -15.75 -16.16 -27.59
CA ARG A 133 -15.26 -17.36 -26.91
C ARG A 133 -14.44 -16.92 -25.67
N PRO A 134 -14.73 -17.42 -24.46
CA PRO A 134 -13.97 -17.04 -23.28
C PRO A 134 -12.48 -17.40 -23.40
N VAL A 135 -11.62 -16.41 -23.15
CA VAL A 135 -10.15 -16.54 -23.03
C VAL A 135 -9.73 -16.01 -21.67
N GLU A 136 -8.51 -16.32 -21.21
CA GLU A 136 -8.07 -15.90 -19.88
C GLU A 136 -7.94 -14.37 -19.77
N ARG A 137 -8.84 -13.75 -19.01
CA ARG A 137 -8.92 -12.30 -18.79
C ARG A 137 -8.94 -11.98 -17.31
N PHE A 138 -8.50 -10.78 -16.95
CA PHE A 138 -8.62 -10.20 -15.61
C PHE A 138 -9.14 -8.76 -15.75
N CYS A 139 -9.59 -8.15 -14.66
CA CYS A 139 -10.05 -6.77 -14.68
C CYS A 139 -8.86 -5.81 -14.60
N ASP A 140 -8.59 -5.01 -15.62
CA ASP A 140 -7.52 -4.01 -15.62
C ASP A 140 -7.74 -2.93 -14.57
N PHE A 141 -8.99 -2.65 -14.19
CA PHE A 141 -9.33 -1.79 -13.06
C PHE A 141 -9.04 -2.43 -11.67
N SER A 142 -8.39 -3.59 -11.63
CA SER A 142 -7.66 -4.07 -10.44
C SER A 142 -6.26 -3.46 -10.29
N SER A 143 -5.68 -2.93 -11.37
CA SER A 143 -4.36 -2.29 -11.36
C SER A 143 -4.37 -1.00 -10.54
N PRO A 144 -3.44 -0.81 -9.58
CA PRO A 144 -3.31 0.44 -8.84
C PRO A 144 -3.12 1.67 -9.75
N TRP A 145 -2.40 1.51 -10.86
CA TRP A 145 -2.22 2.57 -11.88
C TRP A 145 -3.56 3.06 -12.44
N MET A 146 -4.43 2.15 -12.88
CA MET A 146 -5.75 2.49 -13.46
C MET A 146 -6.70 3.09 -12.42
N ARG A 147 -6.62 2.62 -11.17
CA ARG A 147 -7.42 3.13 -10.05
C ARG A 147 -6.97 4.54 -9.66
N LEU A 148 -5.67 4.82 -9.69
CA LEU A 148 -5.11 6.16 -9.45
C LEU A 148 -5.44 7.11 -10.60
N ALA A 149 -5.37 6.65 -11.86
CA ALA A 149 -5.83 7.41 -13.02
C ALA A 149 -7.28 7.90 -12.83
N TRP A 150 -8.20 7.01 -12.42
CA TRP A 150 -9.58 7.38 -12.12
C TRP A 150 -9.72 8.36 -10.94
N LEU A 151 -9.01 8.13 -9.83
CA LEU A 151 -9.04 9.04 -8.68
C LEU A 151 -8.56 10.45 -9.07
N LEU A 152 -7.56 10.56 -9.95
CA LEU A 152 -7.10 11.83 -10.50
C LEU A 152 -8.11 12.42 -11.50
N THR A 153 -8.75 11.63 -12.36
CA THR A 153 -9.84 12.08 -13.25
C THR A 153 -10.97 12.75 -12.46
N VAL A 154 -11.43 12.14 -11.37
CA VAL A 154 -12.53 12.70 -10.54
C VAL A 154 -12.04 13.87 -9.68
N ARG A 155 -10.87 13.78 -9.02
CA ARG A 155 -10.30 14.90 -8.21
C ARG A 155 -10.02 16.14 -9.05
N GLN A 156 -9.56 15.98 -10.28
CA GLN A 156 -9.25 17.07 -11.22
C GLN A 156 -10.47 17.49 -12.05
N GLN A 157 -11.68 16.97 -11.75
CA GLN A 157 -12.95 17.29 -12.42
C GLN A 157 -12.88 17.23 -13.96
N ARG A 158 -12.16 16.24 -14.51
CA ARG A 158 -11.98 16.11 -15.96
C ARG A 158 -13.30 15.77 -16.65
N SER A 159 -13.48 16.23 -17.89
CA SER A 159 -14.66 15.95 -18.71
C SER A 159 -14.64 14.57 -19.39
N SER A 160 -13.48 13.91 -19.43
CA SER A 160 -13.28 12.60 -20.07
C SER A 160 -12.30 11.72 -19.26
N PRO A 161 -12.29 10.39 -19.44
CA PRO A 161 -11.40 9.47 -18.74
C PRO A 161 -10.04 9.34 -19.45
N ASP A 162 -9.48 10.45 -19.92
CA ASP A 162 -8.29 10.52 -20.77
C ASP A 162 -7.04 9.90 -20.13
N LEU A 163 -6.88 10.02 -18.81
CA LEU A 163 -5.81 9.34 -18.07
C LEU A 163 -5.91 7.82 -18.22
N ILE A 164 -7.12 7.24 -18.15
CA ILE A 164 -7.31 5.78 -18.30
C ILE A 164 -7.00 5.34 -19.72
N TYR A 165 -7.45 6.09 -20.74
CA TYR A 165 -7.07 5.86 -22.14
C TYR A 165 -5.54 5.91 -22.35
N THR A 166 -4.88 6.90 -21.75
CA THR A 166 -3.43 7.06 -21.82
C THR A 166 -2.71 5.87 -21.17
N LEU A 167 -3.12 5.46 -19.97
CA LEU A 167 -2.50 4.33 -19.27
C LEU A 167 -2.78 2.99 -19.97
N ALA A 168 -3.97 2.79 -20.54
CA ALA A 168 -4.29 1.60 -21.34
C ALA A 168 -3.42 1.53 -22.61
N THR A 169 -3.23 2.67 -23.29
CA THR A 169 -2.31 2.77 -24.44
C THR A 169 -0.87 2.45 -24.06
N ILE A 170 -0.41 2.88 -22.88
CA ILE A 170 0.93 2.52 -22.36
C ILE A 170 1.00 1.01 -22.05
N ALA A 171 -0.04 0.44 -21.44
CA ALA A 171 -0.09 -0.99 -21.10
C ALA A 171 -0.08 -1.92 -22.32
N ASP A 172 -0.71 -1.52 -23.43
CA ASP A 172 -0.76 -2.28 -24.68
C ASP A 172 0.56 -2.19 -25.48
N ASN A 173 1.30 -1.06 -25.38
CA ASN A 173 2.52 -0.82 -26.19
C ASN A 173 3.83 -1.11 -25.44
N GLU A 174 3.88 -0.96 -24.11
CA GLU A 174 5.09 -1.16 -23.34
C GLU A 174 5.31 -2.60 -22.90
N ARG A 175 6.57 -3.00 -22.73
CA ARG A 175 6.90 -4.22 -22.01
C ARG A 175 6.38 -4.10 -20.56
N PRO A 176 5.50 -5.00 -20.08
CA PRO A 176 4.92 -4.88 -18.75
C PRO A 176 6.00 -4.96 -17.67
N CYS A 177 5.81 -4.19 -16.59
CA CYS A 177 6.70 -4.18 -15.43
C CYS A 177 7.08 -5.60 -14.97
N PRO A 178 8.36 -5.89 -14.70
CA PRO A 178 8.82 -7.22 -14.28
C PRO A 178 8.34 -7.64 -12.88
N LYS A 179 7.61 -6.76 -12.17
CA LYS A 179 7.13 -6.98 -10.80
C LYS A 179 8.31 -7.37 -9.91
N ASN A 180 8.21 -8.47 -9.16
CA ASN A 180 9.26 -8.91 -8.23
C ASN A 180 10.47 -9.59 -8.92
N LEU A 181 10.54 -9.64 -10.25
CA LEU A 181 11.66 -10.23 -10.98
C LEU A 181 12.76 -9.19 -11.21
N GLN A 182 13.99 -9.55 -10.84
CA GLN A 182 15.18 -8.85 -11.33
C GLN A 182 15.46 -9.28 -12.77
N ILE A 183 15.58 -8.32 -13.70
CA ILE A 183 15.88 -8.58 -15.11
C ILE A 183 17.14 -7.84 -15.56
N SER A 184 17.84 -8.39 -16.55
CA SER A 184 19.03 -7.78 -17.14
C SER A 184 18.74 -6.38 -17.71
N VAL A 185 19.70 -5.47 -17.61
CA VAL A 185 19.72 -4.16 -18.28
C VAL A 185 19.65 -4.26 -19.81
N GLU A 186 19.96 -5.41 -20.39
CA GLU A 186 19.82 -5.69 -21.83
C GLU A 186 18.34 -5.92 -22.23
N ARG A 187 17.47 -6.25 -21.27
CA ARG A 187 16.09 -6.71 -21.54
C ARG A 187 15.02 -5.63 -21.32
N SER A 188 15.39 -4.47 -20.81
CA SER A 188 14.52 -3.32 -20.59
C SER A 188 15.34 -2.05 -20.54
N GLU A 189 14.80 -0.97 -21.06
CA GLU A 189 15.30 0.36 -20.70
C GLU A 189 14.94 0.66 -19.25
N TRP A 190 15.83 1.41 -18.58
CA TRP A 190 15.78 1.69 -17.15
C TRP A 190 16.04 3.16 -16.90
N TYR A 191 15.32 3.72 -15.93
CA TYR A 191 15.35 5.12 -15.54
C TYR A 191 15.63 5.23 -14.05
N GLY A 192 16.33 6.27 -13.65
CA GLY A 192 16.60 6.62 -12.26
C GLY A 192 16.15 8.06 -12.02
N ILE A 193 16.47 8.58 -10.83
CA ILE A 193 16.39 10.02 -10.56
C ILE A 193 17.79 10.50 -10.16
N PRO A 194 18.36 11.54 -10.82
CA PRO A 194 19.64 12.11 -10.42
C PRO A 194 19.48 12.87 -9.10
N ASP A 195 20.48 12.77 -8.23
CA ASP A 195 20.57 13.58 -7.02
C ASP A 195 21.05 14.99 -7.39
N GLN A 196 20.35 16.02 -6.93
CA GLN A 196 20.66 17.43 -7.23
C GLN A 196 22.03 17.89 -6.68
N ARG A 197 22.71 17.08 -5.86
CA ARG A 197 24.00 17.42 -5.24
C ARG A 197 25.21 17.09 -6.11
N ASP A 198 25.11 16.04 -6.92
CA ASP A 198 26.24 15.48 -7.70
C ASP A 198 25.85 14.96 -9.11
N ASP A 199 24.57 15.07 -9.48
CA ASP A 199 23.94 14.52 -10.70
C ASP A 199 24.02 12.99 -10.83
N ILE A 200 24.40 12.28 -9.75
CA ILE A 200 24.49 10.82 -9.73
C ILE A 200 23.10 10.26 -9.43
N HIS A 201 22.68 9.24 -10.19
CA HIS A 201 21.42 8.55 -9.94
C HIS A 201 21.36 7.93 -8.54
N VAL A 202 20.24 8.11 -7.84
CA VAL A 202 20.00 7.50 -6.52
C VAL A 202 20.21 5.99 -6.60
N ALA A 203 21.21 5.50 -5.86
CA ALA A 203 21.61 4.10 -5.85
C ALA A 203 20.42 3.18 -5.50
N ASN A 204 20.40 1.98 -6.08
CA ASN A 204 19.33 0.97 -5.92
C ASN A 204 17.90 1.45 -6.29
N PHE A 205 17.73 2.66 -6.84
CA PHE A 205 16.46 3.15 -7.36
C PHE A 205 16.44 3.07 -8.89
N ALA A 206 15.61 2.16 -9.42
CA ALA A 206 15.49 1.92 -10.86
C ALA A 206 14.02 1.71 -11.25
N VAL A 207 13.60 2.33 -12.34
CA VAL A 207 12.22 2.30 -12.85
C VAL A 207 12.24 1.77 -14.29
N CYS A 208 11.35 0.85 -14.61
CA CYS A 208 11.21 0.34 -15.98
C CYS A 208 10.41 1.31 -16.87
N SER A 209 10.62 1.26 -18.19
CA SER A 209 9.93 2.14 -19.17
C SER A 209 8.41 2.22 -18.95
N CYS A 210 7.74 1.08 -18.73
CA CYS A 210 6.31 1.03 -18.44
C CYS A 210 5.93 1.89 -17.22
N ASP A 211 6.47 1.62 -16.03
CA ASP A 211 6.09 2.37 -14.82
C ASP A 211 6.54 3.85 -14.89
N MET A 212 7.64 4.15 -15.57
CA MET A 212 8.10 5.53 -15.83
C MET A 212 7.11 6.31 -16.70
N LYS A 213 6.62 5.72 -17.79
CA LYS A 213 5.60 6.33 -18.65
C LYS A 213 4.24 6.46 -17.94
N MET A 214 3.89 5.52 -17.04
CA MET A 214 2.71 5.67 -16.18
C MET A 214 2.84 6.88 -15.23
N VAL A 215 4.02 7.11 -14.64
CA VAL A 215 4.31 8.33 -13.86
C VAL A 215 4.14 9.59 -14.72
N GLU A 216 4.80 9.66 -15.86
CA GLU A 216 4.75 10.86 -16.73
C GLU A 216 3.37 11.12 -17.34
N ALA A 217 2.52 10.10 -17.49
CA ALA A 217 1.14 10.24 -17.91
C ALA A 217 0.23 10.81 -16.81
N LEU A 218 0.39 10.37 -15.55
CA LEU A 218 -0.42 10.85 -14.42
C LEU A 218 0.05 12.20 -13.88
N PHE A 219 1.35 12.48 -13.93
CA PHE A 219 2.00 13.63 -13.30
C PHE A 219 2.82 14.43 -14.32
N PRO A 220 2.18 15.31 -15.13
CA PRO A 220 2.89 16.05 -16.17
C PRO A 220 3.99 16.98 -15.65
N SER A 221 3.96 17.37 -14.37
CA SER A 221 4.97 18.23 -13.75
C SER A 221 6.31 17.54 -13.50
N VAL A 222 6.33 16.22 -13.30
CA VAL A 222 7.56 15.44 -12.99
C VAL A 222 8.21 14.86 -14.25
N ARG A 223 7.73 15.26 -15.44
CA ARG A 223 8.30 14.85 -16.73
C ARG A 223 9.76 15.27 -16.87
N GLY A 224 10.59 14.37 -17.39
CA GLY A 224 12.02 14.58 -17.58
C GLY A 224 12.88 14.53 -16.31
N TYR A 225 12.30 14.46 -15.10
CA TYR A 225 13.06 14.23 -13.86
C TYR A 225 13.56 12.79 -13.73
N PHE A 226 12.87 11.83 -14.37
CA PHE A 226 13.31 10.43 -14.45
C PHE A 226 14.21 10.23 -15.68
N THR A 227 15.52 10.34 -15.51
CA THR A 227 16.50 10.24 -16.60
C THR A 227 17.02 8.81 -16.80
N ARG A 228 17.47 8.50 -18.01
CA ARG A 228 17.92 7.14 -18.39
C ARG A 228 19.15 6.72 -17.58
N LEU A 229 19.09 5.55 -16.95
CA LEU A 229 20.26 4.95 -16.29
C LEU A 229 21.26 4.45 -17.35
N PRO A 230 22.58 4.59 -17.13
CA PRO A 230 23.58 3.98 -18.00
C PRO A 230 23.46 2.46 -17.98
N ASN A 231 23.69 1.82 -19.14
CA ASN A 231 23.80 0.36 -19.24
C ASN A 231 25.25 -0.04 -18.91
N SER A 232 25.56 -0.15 -17.62
CA SER A 232 26.90 -0.54 -17.17
C SER A 232 27.10 -2.05 -17.36
N ILE A 233 28.02 -2.43 -18.23
CA ILE A 233 28.48 -3.81 -18.37
C ILE A 233 29.50 -4.05 -17.26
N GLN A 234 29.22 -4.98 -16.34
CA GLN A 234 30.17 -5.31 -15.27
C GLN A 234 31.42 -5.99 -15.86
N PHE A 235 32.60 -5.58 -15.40
CA PHE A 235 33.90 -6.11 -15.83
C PHE A 235 34.08 -7.63 -15.63
N ASN A 236 33.19 -8.27 -14.87
CA ASN A 236 33.16 -9.72 -14.63
C ASN A 236 32.34 -10.50 -15.69
N GLY A 237 31.76 -9.84 -16.70
CA GLY A 237 30.90 -10.45 -17.72
C GLY A 237 29.47 -10.81 -17.25
N ALA A 238 29.11 -10.51 -16.00
CA ALA A 238 27.75 -10.70 -15.51
C ALA A 238 26.86 -9.50 -15.87
N ALA A 239 25.84 -9.73 -16.70
CA ALA A 239 24.86 -8.70 -17.03
C ALA A 239 24.17 -8.17 -15.77
N GLU A 240 24.26 -6.84 -15.56
CA GLU A 240 23.65 -6.16 -14.41
C GLU A 240 22.13 -6.39 -14.39
N LYS A 241 21.56 -6.66 -13.21
CA LYS A 241 20.12 -6.93 -13.06
C LYS A 241 19.48 -5.91 -12.13
N ARG A 242 18.40 -5.29 -12.60
CA ARG A 242 17.64 -4.27 -11.86
C ARG A 242 16.23 -4.76 -11.54
N LEU A 243 15.65 -4.18 -10.48
CA LEU A 243 14.29 -4.43 -10.00
C LEU A 243 13.53 -3.11 -10.04
N CYS A 244 12.25 -3.11 -10.46
CA CYS A 244 11.50 -1.85 -10.48
C CYS A 244 11.12 -1.38 -9.07
N SER A 245 11.56 -0.18 -8.72
CA SER A 245 11.23 0.51 -7.45
C SER A 245 9.77 0.97 -7.40
N LEU A 246 9.16 1.27 -8.56
CA LEU A 246 7.74 1.64 -8.70
C LEU A 246 6.83 0.45 -9.06
N ARG A 247 7.26 -0.80 -8.78
CA ARG A 247 6.41 -1.97 -8.98
C ARG A 247 5.22 -1.97 -8.02
N THR A 248 4.02 -2.22 -8.55
CA THR A 248 2.76 -2.31 -7.78
C THR A 248 2.73 -3.40 -6.71
N THR A 249 3.71 -4.31 -6.68
CA THR A 249 3.87 -5.36 -5.66
C THR A 249 4.66 -4.93 -4.42
N SER A 250 5.31 -3.75 -4.45
CA SER A 250 6.12 -3.21 -3.35
C SER A 250 5.26 -2.49 -2.30
N ARG A 251 5.72 -2.46 -1.03
CA ARG A 251 5.12 -1.59 0.01
C ARG A 251 5.50 -0.12 -0.16
N ARG A 252 6.56 0.17 -0.92
CA ARG A 252 7.03 1.53 -1.22
C ARG A 252 6.20 2.21 -2.30
N PHE A 253 5.53 1.42 -3.15
CA PHE A 253 4.68 1.91 -4.24
C PHE A 253 3.70 3.02 -3.81
N PRO A 254 2.78 2.81 -2.85
CA PRO A 254 1.89 3.89 -2.41
C PRO A 254 2.67 5.10 -1.90
N LYS A 255 3.67 4.91 -1.03
CA LYS A 255 4.47 6.03 -0.46
C LYS A 255 5.15 6.89 -1.53
N TYR A 256 5.70 6.28 -2.59
CA TYR A 256 6.25 7.01 -3.73
C TYR A 256 5.16 7.73 -4.54
N LEU A 257 4.04 7.05 -4.79
CA LEU A 257 2.97 7.60 -5.62
C LEU A 257 2.19 8.71 -4.92
N ASP A 258 1.93 8.61 -3.63
CA ASP A 258 1.26 9.63 -2.82
C ASP A 258 2.08 10.94 -2.81
N LEU A 259 3.41 10.85 -2.67
CA LEU A 259 4.29 12.03 -2.77
C LEU A 259 4.35 12.61 -4.20
N LEU A 260 4.33 11.77 -5.25
CA LEU A 260 4.26 12.27 -6.64
C LEU A 260 2.90 12.95 -6.93
N VAL A 261 1.81 12.44 -6.35
CA VAL A 261 0.46 13.05 -6.39
C VAL A 261 0.44 14.41 -5.67
N GLU A 262 1.17 14.56 -4.56
CA GLU A 262 1.30 15.81 -3.80
C GLU A 262 2.14 16.85 -4.57
N LEU A 263 3.33 16.47 -5.05
CA LEU A 263 4.23 17.34 -5.81
C LEU A 263 3.61 17.81 -7.14
N ASP A 264 2.82 16.98 -7.83
CA ASP A 264 2.07 17.37 -9.03
C ASP A 264 0.92 18.34 -8.71
N GLN A 265 0.23 18.18 -7.58
CA GLN A 265 -0.79 19.14 -7.14
C GLN A 265 -0.18 20.48 -6.71
N GLU A 266 0.89 20.47 -5.92
CA GLU A 266 1.59 21.68 -5.48
C GLU A 266 2.15 22.47 -6.68
N SER A 267 2.82 21.77 -7.61
CA SER A 267 3.36 22.32 -8.86
C SER A 267 2.28 23.02 -9.69
N ARG A 268 1.14 22.35 -9.93
CA ARG A 268 0.00 22.92 -10.67
C ARG A 268 -0.61 24.12 -9.96
N ASN A 269 -0.84 24.02 -8.65
CA ASN A 269 -1.47 25.08 -7.85
C ASN A 269 -0.61 26.35 -7.79
N ARG A 270 0.73 26.22 -7.82
CA ARG A 270 1.66 27.36 -7.84
C ARG A 270 2.09 27.82 -9.23
N SER A 271 1.74 27.08 -10.30
CA SER A 271 2.33 27.24 -11.64
C SER A 271 3.87 27.20 -11.64
N GLN A 272 4.45 26.33 -10.81
CA GLN A 272 5.90 26.19 -10.60
C GLN A 272 6.38 24.77 -10.87
N ARG A 273 7.69 24.57 -11.06
CA ARG A 273 8.28 23.22 -11.11
C ARG A 273 8.15 22.53 -9.74
N PRO A 274 7.95 21.20 -9.69
CA PRO A 274 7.84 20.47 -8.43
C PRO A 274 9.18 20.46 -7.66
N ASP A 275 9.11 20.52 -6.33
CA ASP A 275 10.25 20.30 -5.45
C ASP A 275 10.59 18.80 -5.36
N ILE A 276 11.26 18.31 -6.39
CA ILE A 276 11.64 16.90 -6.50
C ILE A 276 12.63 16.46 -5.42
N ALA A 277 13.26 17.38 -4.68
CA ALA A 277 14.23 17.06 -3.63
C ALA A 277 13.62 16.18 -2.53
N GLN A 278 12.32 16.37 -2.26
CA GLN A 278 11.55 15.54 -1.33
C GLN A 278 11.43 14.08 -1.83
N PHE A 279 11.19 13.89 -3.13
CA PHE A 279 11.13 12.56 -3.73
C PHE A 279 12.52 11.89 -3.81
N ILE A 280 13.57 12.67 -4.12
CA ILE A 280 14.97 12.22 -4.05
C ILE A 280 15.29 11.73 -2.62
N GLN A 281 14.94 12.52 -1.61
CA GLN A 281 15.18 12.16 -0.20
C GLN A 281 14.44 10.87 0.19
N LEU A 282 13.17 10.70 -0.22
CA LEU A 282 12.40 9.48 0.02
C LEU A 282 13.02 8.26 -0.70
N ALA A 283 13.47 8.42 -1.96
CA ALA A 283 14.14 7.38 -2.71
C ALA A 283 15.48 6.96 -2.06
N ARG A 284 16.27 7.93 -1.57
CA ARG A 284 17.53 7.69 -0.84
C ARG A 284 17.32 6.97 0.48
N GLU A 285 16.27 7.31 1.22
CA GLU A 285 15.94 6.64 2.48
C GLU A 285 15.64 5.14 2.27
N TYR A 286 14.95 4.81 1.17
CA TYR A 286 14.65 3.43 0.79
C TYR A 286 15.79 2.71 0.03
N ALA A 287 16.78 3.43 -0.51
CA ALA A 287 17.84 2.87 -1.36
C ALA A 287 18.63 1.72 -0.71
N TYR A 288 18.98 1.85 0.57
CA TYR A 288 19.78 0.85 1.30
C TYR A 288 18.97 0.01 2.29
N LYS A 289 17.71 0.41 2.53
CA LYS A 289 16.77 -0.21 3.46
C LYS A 289 16.27 -1.56 2.93
N GLY A 290 16.26 -2.59 3.75
CA GLY A 290 15.88 -3.96 3.37
C GLY A 290 14.38 -4.14 3.23
N GLU A 291 13.85 -4.17 2.00
CA GLU A 291 12.40 -4.25 1.75
C GLU A 291 11.72 -5.46 2.44
N CYS A 292 10.54 -5.22 3.00
CA CYS A 292 9.71 -6.20 3.68
C CYS A 292 9.44 -7.41 2.78
N CYS A 293 10.10 -8.53 3.09
CA CYS A 293 9.97 -9.80 2.37
C CYS A 293 8.61 -10.49 2.58
N LYS A 294 7.70 -9.87 3.35
CA LYS A 294 6.35 -10.36 3.66
C LYS A 294 6.40 -11.72 4.37
N ASP A 295 5.58 -12.65 3.89
CA ASP A 295 5.46 -14.06 4.23
C ASP A 295 6.65 -14.92 3.77
N LYS A 296 7.52 -14.43 2.89
CA LYS A 296 8.68 -15.20 2.45
C LYS A 296 9.63 -15.45 3.62
N ALA A 297 9.65 -16.69 4.10
CA ALA A 297 10.63 -17.17 5.05
C ALA A 297 12.05 -17.15 4.45
N ILE A 298 13.02 -16.67 5.22
CA ILE A 298 14.43 -16.50 4.83
C ILE A 298 15.31 -16.86 6.01
N THR A 299 16.06 -17.96 5.88
CA THR A 299 17.08 -18.41 6.83
C THR A 299 18.26 -17.43 6.89
N ARG A 300 18.85 -17.26 8.08
CA ARG A 300 20.05 -16.44 8.37
C ARG A 300 19.92 -14.96 7.98
N LYS A 301 18.68 -14.45 7.85
CA LYS A 301 18.43 -13.01 7.75
C LYS A 301 18.41 -12.40 9.16
N PRO A 302 18.99 -11.21 9.39
CA PRO A 302 18.84 -10.50 10.65
C PRO A 302 17.47 -9.76 10.74
N TRP A 303 16.90 -9.73 11.93
CA TRP A 303 15.56 -9.22 12.24
C TRP A 303 15.57 -8.38 13.52
N HIS A 304 14.58 -7.48 13.68
CA HIS A 304 14.22 -6.98 15.00
C HIS A 304 13.27 -7.99 15.67
N TYR A 305 13.48 -8.29 16.95
CA TYR A 305 12.59 -9.11 17.76
C TYR A 305 12.68 -8.69 19.23
N ILE A 306 11.79 -9.22 20.07
CA ILE A 306 11.82 -9.09 21.53
C ILE A 306 12.56 -10.32 22.09
N PRO A 307 13.61 -10.19 22.92
CA PRO A 307 14.41 -11.35 23.37
C PRO A 307 13.63 -12.46 24.10
N SER A 308 12.56 -12.11 24.82
CA SER A 308 11.65 -13.05 25.50
C SER A 308 10.54 -13.61 24.60
N LEU A 309 10.53 -13.23 23.32
CA LEU A 309 9.60 -13.65 22.26
C LEU A 309 10.29 -13.61 20.87
N PRO A 310 11.28 -14.49 20.59
CA PRO A 310 11.96 -14.53 19.29
C PRO A 310 11.03 -14.85 18.11
N ASP A 311 9.89 -15.53 18.36
CA ASP A 311 8.85 -15.81 17.36
C ASP A 311 8.18 -14.54 16.78
N PHE A 312 8.36 -13.37 17.40
CA PHE A 312 7.78 -12.10 16.91
C PHE A 312 8.82 -11.24 16.19
N THR A 313 9.20 -11.67 14.99
CA THR A 313 10.15 -11.00 14.11
C THR A 313 9.55 -9.88 13.28
N VAL A 314 10.33 -8.82 13.10
CA VAL A 314 9.97 -7.60 12.37
C VAL A 314 11.15 -7.18 11.49
N CYS A 315 10.91 -6.94 10.20
CA CYS A 315 11.93 -6.36 9.32
C CYS A 315 12.07 -4.85 9.54
N GLU A 316 13.23 -4.31 9.22
CA GLU A 316 13.59 -2.87 9.27
C GLU A 316 12.43 -1.93 8.89
N GLU A 317 11.86 -2.05 7.69
CA GLU A 317 10.72 -1.22 7.26
C GLU A 317 9.50 -1.28 8.19
N CYS A 318 9.16 -2.47 8.70
CA CYS A 318 8.02 -2.62 9.61
C CYS A 318 8.37 -2.22 11.05
N TYR A 319 9.66 -2.21 11.41
CA TYR A 319 10.12 -1.69 12.69
C TYR A 319 10.00 -0.16 12.70
N GLU A 320 10.48 0.53 11.68
CA GLU A 320 10.35 1.98 11.55
C GLU A 320 8.89 2.44 11.36
N GLU A 321 8.07 1.66 10.66
CA GLU A 321 6.67 2.03 10.37
C GLU A 321 5.73 1.82 11.57
N LEU A 322 6.04 0.89 12.50
CA LEU A 322 5.09 0.44 13.53
C LEU A 322 5.67 0.31 14.95
N ILE A 323 6.95 -0.04 15.09
CA ILE A 323 7.60 -0.20 16.40
C ILE A 323 8.21 1.13 16.86
N TRP A 324 8.98 1.80 16.00
CA TRP A 324 9.62 3.08 16.31
C TRP A 324 8.65 4.21 16.70
N PRO A 325 7.46 4.36 16.06
CA PRO A 325 6.46 5.34 16.50
C PRO A 325 5.90 4.99 17.89
N ALA A 326 5.75 3.71 18.22
CA ALA A 326 5.30 3.25 19.54
C ALA A 326 6.39 3.36 20.63
N ILE A 327 7.68 3.32 20.26
CA ILE A 327 8.81 3.64 21.16
C ILE A 327 8.86 5.14 21.46
N THR A 328 8.47 6.00 20.50
CA THR A 328 8.62 7.46 20.56
C THR A 328 7.34 8.22 20.89
N SER A 329 6.20 7.52 21.00
CA SER A 329 4.91 8.10 21.38
C SER A 329 4.92 8.66 22.81
N LYS A 330 3.87 9.42 23.16
CA LYS A 330 3.71 10.07 24.46
C LYS A 330 2.31 9.76 25.01
N PRO A 331 2.15 8.82 25.97
CA PRO A 331 3.21 7.98 26.55
C PRO A 331 3.81 6.97 25.54
N PRO A 332 5.07 6.53 25.74
CA PRO A 332 5.70 5.50 24.93
C PRO A 332 5.31 4.10 25.42
N SER A 333 4.97 3.19 24.49
CA SER A 333 4.59 1.81 24.80
C SER A 333 5.68 1.08 25.59
N SER A 334 5.30 0.28 26.58
CA SER A 334 6.27 -0.53 27.34
C SER A 334 6.77 -1.68 26.46
N ILE A 335 5.86 -2.33 25.73
CA ILE A 335 6.16 -3.48 24.87
C ILE A 335 7.03 -3.10 23.67
N ALA A 336 6.80 -1.93 23.04
CA ALA A 336 7.63 -1.49 21.93
C ALA A 336 9.11 -1.29 22.33
N LYS A 337 9.37 -0.92 23.59
CA LYS A 337 10.74 -0.80 24.12
C LYS A 337 11.45 -2.13 24.39
N LEU A 338 10.72 -3.26 24.38
CA LEU A 338 11.32 -4.59 24.58
C LEU A 338 12.05 -5.10 23.32
N PHE A 339 11.90 -4.43 22.17
CA PHE A 339 12.58 -4.78 20.94
C PHE A 339 14.08 -4.43 20.95
N HIS A 340 14.90 -5.30 20.35
CA HIS A 340 16.26 -4.95 19.98
C HIS A 340 16.28 -3.86 18.87
N ARG A 341 16.94 -2.74 19.17
CA ARG A 341 17.11 -1.61 18.25
C ARG A 341 18.00 -1.93 17.05
N ALA A 342 18.90 -2.90 17.18
CA ALA A 342 19.71 -3.42 16.09
C ALA A 342 19.11 -4.75 15.60
N ILE A 343 19.17 -4.98 14.28
CA ILE A 343 18.79 -6.26 13.69
C ILE A 343 19.80 -7.35 14.07
N GLN A 344 19.31 -8.54 14.42
CA GLN A 344 20.12 -9.69 14.86
C GLN A 344 19.59 -11.00 14.29
N LEU A 345 20.42 -12.04 14.24
CA LEU A 345 19.96 -13.38 13.90
C LEU A 345 19.05 -13.93 14.99
N VAL A 346 17.98 -14.63 14.61
CA VAL A 346 16.98 -15.17 15.55
C VAL A 346 17.54 -16.43 16.23
N PRO A 347 17.55 -16.49 17.58
CA PRO A 347 17.98 -17.70 18.30
C PRO A 347 17.03 -18.87 18.01
N GLY A 348 17.59 -20.02 17.61
CA GLY A 348 16.81 -21.24 17.35
C GLY A 348 15.99 -21.22 16.05
N GLU A 349 16.39 -20.44 15.04
CA GLU A 349 15.79 -20.50 13.70
C GLU A 349 15.86 -21.92 13.10
N ASP A 350 14.74 -22.35 12.50
CA ASP A 350 14.53 -23.67 11.89
C ASP A 350 14.77 -23.67 10.36
N ASP A 351 14.91 -24.85 9.75
CA ASP A 351 15.14 -25.07 8.30
C ASP A 351 13.98 -24.64 7.36
N LEU A 352 12.98 -23.95 7.91
CA LEU A 352 11.97 -23.22 7.16
C LEU A 352 12.38 -21.74 6.96
N GLY A 353 13.19 -21.20 7.87
CA GLY A 353 13.55 -19.79 7.96
C GLY A 353 12.47 -18.92 8.59
N THR A 354 12.79 -17.64 8.76
CA THR A 354 11.90 -16.67 9.44
C THR A 354 11.32 -15.65 8.46
N SER A 355 10.11 -15.16 8.72
CA SER A 355 9.43 -14.12 7.92
C SER A 355 9.14 -12.86 8.77
N CYS A 356 8.49 -11.84 8.20
CA CYS A 356 8.17 -10.60 8.92
C CYS A 356 6.77 -10.67 9.54
N CYS A 357 6.60 -10.92 10.84
CA CYS A 357 5.27 -10.99 11.48
C CYS A 357 4.40 -9.74 11.20
N LEU A 358 4.96 -8.52 11.25
CA LEU A 358 4.23 -7.28 10.98
C LEU A 358 3.92 -6.98 9.49
N TYR A 359 4.09 -7.97 8.60
CA TYR A 359 3.63 -7.82 7.24
C TYR A 359 2.09 -7.86 7.13
N SER A 360 1.41 -8.68 7.94
CA SER A 360 0.01 -9.04 7.70
C SER A 360 -1.00 -8.07 8.33
N PRO A 361 -2.16 -7.85 7.70
CA PRO A 361 -3.24 -7.06 8.29
C PRO A 361 -3.72 -7.60 9.65
N ARG A 362 -3.73 -8.92 9.87
CA ARG A 362 -4.06 -9.53 11.18
C ARG A 362 -3.00 -9.23 12.23
N MET A 363 -1.71 -9.43 11.95
CA MET A 363 -0.67 -9.17 12.95
C MET A 363 -0.48 -7.68 13.24
N ARG A 364 -0.79 -6.80 12.29
CA ARG A 364 -0.92 -5.35 12.54
C ARG A 364 -2.05 -5.06 13.54
N ARG A 365 -3.27 -5.54 13.28
CA ARG A 365 -4.40 -5.42 14.24
C ARG A 365 -4.10 -6.04 15.62
N VAL A 366 -3.29 -7.11 15.68
CA VAL A 366 -2.78 -7.66 16.95
C VAL A 366 -1.82 -6.67 17.62
N TRP A 367 -0.86 -6.11 16.88
CA TRP A 367 0.11 -5.14 17.39
C TRP A 367 -0.54 -3.84 17.87
N ASP A 368 -1.44 -3.26 17.10
CA ASP A 368 -2.17 -2.03 17.44
C ASP A 368 -2.90 -2.21 18.79
N ARG A 369 -3.57 -3.37 18.95
CA ARG A 369 -4.21 -3.76 20.21
C ARG A 369 -3.20 -3.99 21.34
N VAL A 370 -2.07 -4.64 21.08
CA VAL A 370 -1.02 -4.89 22.09
C VAL A 370 -0.42 -3.58 22.60
N VAL A 371 -0.25 -2.58 21.74
CA VAL A 371 0.22 -1.23 22.10
C VAL A 371 -0.84 -0.46 22.90
N GLN A 372 -2.13 -0.71 22.65
CA GLN A 372 -3.25 -0.09 23.37
C GLN A 372 -3.53 -0.73 24.74
N ASP A 373 -3.56 -2.06 24.82
CA ASP A 373 -3.89 -2.84 26.03
C ASP A 373 -2.66 -3.10 26.93
N ASP A 374 -1.44 -2.88 26.41
CA ASP A 374 -0.13 -3.27 26.99
C ASP A 374 -0.04 -4.77 27.40
N ASP A 375 -0.83 -5.65 26.74
CA ASP A 375 -0.87 -7.10 26.99
C ASP A 375 0.21 -7.87 26.18
N PHE A 376 1.40 -7.96 26.76
CA PHE A 376 2.51 -8.79 26.23
C PHE A 376 2.16 -10.29 26.18
N GLY A 377 1.26 -10.76 27.05
CA GLY A 377 0.76 -12.13 27.03
C GLY A 377 -0.09 -12.42 25.79
N TYR A 378 -0.91 -11.46 25.33
CA TYR A 378 -1.66 -11.55 24.09
C TYR A 378 -0.72 -11.55 22.88
N LEU A 379 0.31 -10.70 22.87
CA LEU A 379 1.34 -10.73 21.84
C LEU A 379 2.02 -12.11 21.77
N LYS A 380 2.49 -12.63 22.92
CA LYS A 380 3.16 -13.93 23.02
C LYS A 380 2.27 -15.08 22.52
N ARG A 381 1.00 -15.11 22.93
CA ARG A 381 0.00 -16.07 22.42
C ARG A 381 -0.14 -15.96 20.89
N LYS A 382 -0.34 -14.76 20.34
CA LYS A 382 -0.62 -14.58 18.90
C LYS A 382 0.59 -14.75 17.99
N ALA A 383 1.80 -14.45 18.46
CA ALA A 383 3.04 -14.79 17.78
C ALA A 383 3.26 -16.31 17.75
N GLY A 384 3.07 -17.00 18.89
CA GLY A 384 3.15 -18.46 18.95
C GLY A 384 2.09 -19.16 18.08
N ASP A 385 0.84 -18.67 18.07
CA ASP A 385 -0.23 -19.15 17.18
C ASP A 385 0.20 -19.05 15.71
N ARG A 386 0.79 -17.91 15.33
CA ARG A 386 1.30 -17.65 13.98
C ARG A 386 2.45 -18.60 13.62
N LYS A 387 3.49 -18.73 14.44
CA LYS A 387 4.66 -19.60 14.15
C LYS A 387 4.26 -21.08 14.05
N ARG A 388 3.27 -21.55 14.82
CA ARG A 388 2.72 -22.92 14.66
C ARG A 388 2.01 -23.12 13.32
N MET A 389 1.21 -22.15 12.86
CA MET A 389 0.53 -22.22 11.56
C MET A 389 1.50 -22.09 10.39
N GLU A 390 2.42 -21.12 10.45
CA GLU A 390 3.51 -20.93 9.49
C GLU A 390 4.38 -22.18 9.37
N GLY A 391 4.70 -22.82 10.50
CA GLY A 391 5.44 -24.07 10.54
C GLY A 391 4.70 -25.26 9.93
N ARG A 392 3.37 -25.38 10.11
CA ARG A 392 2.58 -26.43 9.45
C ARG A 392 2.54 -26.21 7.93
N LEU A 393 1.96 -25.10 7.51
CA LEU A 393 1.74 -24.81 6.10
C LEU A 393 3.07 -24.67 5.34
N GLY A 394 4.12 -24.16 6.00
CA GLY A 394 5.47 -24.08 5.43
C GLY A 394 6.11 -25.45 5.14
N ARG A 395 5.85 -26.49 5.95
CA ARG A 395 6.30 -27.86 5.66
C ARG A 395 5.52 -28.46 4.50
N GLU A 396 4.19 -28.42 4.57
CA GLU A 396 3.28 -28.90 3.54
C GLU A 396 3.59 -28.27 2.17
N ARG A 397 3.83 -26.96 2.15
CA ARG A 397 4.30 -26.19 0.99
C ARG A 397 5.66 -26.65 0.47
N LYS A 398 6.62 -26.94 1.35
CA LYS A 398 7.97 -27.41 1.01
C LYS A 398 7.92 -28.82 0.40
N GLU A 399 7.08 -29.68 0.95
CA GLU A 399 6.83 -31.05 0.49
C GLU A 399 6.13 -31.07 -0.89
N LEU A 400 5.07 -30.28 -1.08
CA LEU A 400 4.40 -30.11 -2.38
C LEU A 400 5.34 -29.57 -3.46
N ILE A 401 6.19 -28.58 -3.14
CA ILE A 401 7.19 -28.05 -4.09
C ILE A 401 8.24 -29.11 -4.44
N ALA A 402 8.71 -29.91 -3.48
CA ALA A 402 9.65 -31.00 -3.73
C ALA A 402 9.02 -32.09 -4.62
N TRP A 403 7.76 -32.46 -4.37
CA TRP A 403 7.03 -33.44 -5.18
C TRP A 403 6.75 -32.93 -6.61
N MET A 404 6.41 -31.65 -6.77
CA MET A 404 6.30 -31.01 -8.09
C MET A 404 7.64 -30.96 -8.84
N ALA A 405 8.77 -30.79 -8.15
CA ALA A 405 10.10 -30.80 -8.77
C ALA A 405 10.52 -32.20 -9.26
N GLY A 406 10.05 -33.27 -8.60
CA GLY A 406 10.23 -34.66 -9.03
C GLY A 406 9.18 -35.18 -10.03
N SER A 407 8.21 -34.36 -10.46
CA SER A 407 7.11 -34.76 -11.34
C SER A 407 7.21 -34.12 -12.72
N GLU A 408 6.81 -34.85 -13.77
CA GLU A 408 6.73 -34.30 -15.13
C GLU A 408 5.70 -33.16 -15.22
N ARG A 409 6.08 -32.04 -15.86
CA ARG A 409 5.21 -30.86 -15.97
C ARG A 409 3.99 -31.16 -16.83
N GLY A 410 2.80 -30.86 -16.29
CA GLY A 410 1.52 -31.14 -16.96
C GLY A 410 0.99 -32.56 -16.74
N SER A 411 1.72 -33.44 -16.05
CA SER A 411 1.18 -34.71 -15.58
C SER A 411 0.04 -34.52 -14.57
N ALA A 412 -0.83 -35.53 -14.43
CA ALA A 412 -1.96 -35.47 -13.51
C ALA A 412 -1.54 -35.35 -12.03
N THR A 413 -0.34 -35.85 -11.66
CA THR A 413 0.26 -35.65 -10.33
C THR A 413 0.78 -34.22 -10.15
N PHE A 414 1.47 -33.67 -11.15
CA PHE A 414 1.95 -32.29 -11.13
C PHE A 414 0.80 -31.27 -11.01
N GLU A 415 -0.27 -31.43 -11.81
CA GLU A 415 -1.42 -30.51 -11.73
C GLU A 415 -2.26 -30.69 -10.46
N ARG A 416 -2.26 -31.88 -9.85
CA ARG A 416 -2.82 -32.10 -8.49
C ARG A 416 -1.98 -31.36 -7.44
N ALA A 417 -0.68 -31.62 -7.34
CA ALA A 417 0.19 -30.91 -6.39
C ALA A 417 0.18 -29.39 -6.60
N ARG A 418 0.02 -28.91 -7.85
CA ARG A 418 -0.18 -27.49 -8.19
C ARG A 418 -1.55 -26.94 -7.77
N LYS A 419 -2.61 -27.74 -7.70
CA LYS A 419 -3.90 -27.37 -7.09
C LYS A 419 -3.73 -27.28 -5.58
N ASP A 420 -3.19 -28.32 -4.97
CA ASP A 420 -3.10 -28.42 -3.51
C ASP A 420 -2.16 -27.34 -2.94
N LEU A 421 -1.06 -27.01 -3.63
CA LEU A 421 -0.19 -25.86 -3.32
C LEU A 421 -0.93 -24.51 -3.36
N ARG A 422 -1.92 -24.34 -4.26
CA ARG A 422 -2.76 -23.14 -4.32
C ARG A 422 -3.79 -23.09 -3.19
N GLU A 423 -4.14 -24.21 -2.59
CA GLU A 423 -5.02 -24.30 -1.43
C GLU A 423 -4.24 -24.01 -0.14
N VAL A 424 -3.02 -24.53 0.00
CA VAL A 424 -2.06 -24.15 1.07
C VAL A 424 -1.70 -22.65 1.03
N ASP A 425 -1.37 -22.12 -0.16
CA ASP A 425 -1.11 -20.68 -0.34
C ASP A 425 -2.36 -19.82 -0.09
N ALA A 426 -3.57 -20.38 -0.18
CA ALA A 426 -4.83 -19.68 0.10
C ALA A 426 -5.21 -19.74 1.60
N GLU A 427 -5.06 -20.89 2.26
CA GLU A 427 -5.30 -21.04 3.71
C GLU A 427 -4.41 -20.08 4.50
N TRP A 428 -3.14 -19.96 4.12
CA TRP A 428 -2.21 -19.01 4.70
C TRP A 428 -2.62 -17.54 4.46
N ALA A 429 -3.14 -17.22 3.27
CA ALA A 429 -3.60 -15.88 2.92
C ALA A 429 -4.96 -15.49 3.53
N GLU A 430 -5.77 -16.46 3.98
CA GLU A 430 -6.96 -16.22 4.80
C GLU A 430 -6.59 -16.03 6.29
N TRP A 431 -5.51 -16.67 6.73
CA TRP A 431 -5.01 -16.57 8.10
C TRP A 431 -4.30 -15.24 8.44
N GLU A 432 -3.90 -14.40 7.48
CA GLU A 432 -2.98 -13.26 7.68
C GLU A 432 -3.51 -11.87 7.21
#